data_AF-A0A133V1S0-F1
#
_entry.id   AF-A0A133V1S0-F1
#
_cell.length_a   1.000
_cell.length_b   1.000
_cell.length_c   1.000
_cell.angle_alpha   90.00
_cell.angle_beta   90.00
_cell.angle_gamma   90.00
#
_symmetry.space_group_name_H-M   'P 1'
#
loop_
_entity.id
_entity.type
_entity.pdbx_description
1 polymer ?
#
loop_
_entity_poly.entity_id
_entity_poly.type
_entity_poly.pdbx_seq_one_letter_code
_entity_poly.pdbx_strand_id
1 'polypeptide(L)'
;MSGKTIGTLILIAVIGVAGGVATAYFLRSSSEGGGNAPNYEAVATVSRVDDGDTIGVNITEVTVLHDGVSEGEDTIRFAGIDTEETGLNSHATYLHSELEGVSESEYKQTEYYQHAMSAKSLVENLCSGRTVYLDIDDQAEGHGPYHIVPWQ
;
A
#
# COMPACT_ATOMS: atom_id res chain seq x y z
N MET A 1 36.12 4.93 51.80
CA MET A 1 34.76 4.58 51.32
C MET A 1 34.29 3.33 52.06
N SER A 2 33.09 3.34 52.62
CA SER A 2 32.58 2.15 53.34
C SER A 2 32.23 1.04 52.35
N GLY A 3 32.29 -0.23 52.76
CA GLY A 3 31.92 -1.37 51.90
C GLY A 3 30.48 -1.27 51.34
N LYS A 4 29.59 -0.54 52.04
CA LYS A 4 28.24 -0.22 51.57
C LYS A 4 28.25 0.70 50.35
N THR A 5 29.13 1.70 50.34
CA THR A 5 29.29 2.66 49.22
C THR A 5 29.81 1.96 47.96
N ILE A 6 30.72 0.99 48.12
CA ILE A 6 31.26 0.21 46.99
C ILE A 6 30.17 -0.73 46.44
N GLY A 7 29.41 -1.40 47.31
CA GLY A 7 28.30 -2.28 46.90
C GLY A 7 27.20 -1.55 46.13
N THR A 8 26.83 -0.33 46.55
CA THR A 8 25.84 0.48 45.85
C THR A 8 26.31 0.92 44.46
N LEU A 9 27.58 1.28 44.30
CA LEU A 9 28.14 1.67 43.00
C LEU A 9 28.18 0.50 42.01
N ILE A 10 28.54 -0.70 42.49
CA ILE A 10 28.53 -1.92 41.67
C ILE A 10 27.09 -2.25 41.23
N LEU A 11 26.11 -2.15 42.13
CA LEU A 11 24.70 -2.42 41.79
C LEU A 11 24.17 -1.47 40.71
N ILE A 12 24.48 -0.17 40.81
CA ILE A 12 24.08 0.83 39.80
C ILE A 12 24.75 0.54 38.46
N ALA A 13 26.04 0.17 38.46
CA ALA A 13 26.75 -0.21 37.25
C ALA A 13 26.14 -1.46 36.58
N VAL A 14 25.78 -2.49 37.36
CA VAL A 14 25.15 -3.71 36.84
C VAL A 14 23.76 -3.42 36.27
N ILE A 15 22.93 -2.62 36.95
CA ILE A 15 21.60 -2.23 36.45
C ILE A 15 21.74 -1.36 35.19
N GLY A 16 22.69 -0.44 35.15
CA GLY A 16 22.96 0.41 33.99
C GLY A 16 23.41 -0.41 32.77
N VAL A 17 24.28 -1.40 32.96
CA VAL A 17 24.71 -2.31 31.89
C VAL A 17 23.57 -3.22 31.45
N ALA A 18 22.80 -3.80 32.38
CA ALA A 18 21.65 -4.65 32.04
C ALA A 18 20.55 -3.86 31.29
N GLY A 19 20.26 -2.63 31.73
CA GLY A 19 19.33 -1.73 31.05
C GLY A 19 19.83 -1.30 29.69
N GLY A 20 21.12 -0.95 29.57
CA GLY A 20 21.74 -0.60 28.29
C GLY A 20 21.75 -1.78 27.29
N VAL A 21 22.04 -3.00 27.75
CA VAL A 21 22.00 -4.22 26.93
C VAL A 21 20.57 -4.55 26.53
N ALA A 22 19.59 -4.42 27.42
CA ALA A 22 18.18 -4.65 27.10
C ALA A 22 17.66 -3.64 26.07
N THR A 23 17.97 -2.35 26.24
CA THR A 23 17.59 -1.30 25.28
C THR A 23 18.30 -1.46 23.95
N ALA A 24 19.59 -1.81 23.94
CA ALA A 24 20.32 -2.11 22.71
C ALA A 24 19.81 -3.37 22.02
N TYR A 25 19.41 -4.41 22.77
CA TYR A 25 18.79 -5.61 22.21
C TYR A 25 17.41 -5.30 21.64
N PHE A 26 16.60 -4.47 22.30
CA PHE A 26 15.30 -4.02 21.80
C PHE A 26 15.43 -3.18 20.52
N LEU A 27 16.35 -2.20 20.52
CA LEU A 27 16.63 -1.37 19.35
C LEU A 27 17.25 -2.18 18.21
N ARG A 28 18.07 -3.20 18.53
CA ARG A 28 18.65 -4.12 17.55
C ARG A 28 17.63 -5.13 17.02
N SER A 29 16.71 -5.63 17.84
CA SER A 29 15.58 -6.43 17.36
C SER A 29 14.62 -5.62 16.50
N SER A 30 14.52 -4.30 16.73
CA SER A 30 13.80 -3.37 15.86
C SER A 30 14.58 -2.98 14.61
N SER A 31 15.91 -3.19 14.56
CA SER A 31 16.76 -2.82 13.40
C SER A 31 17.33 -4.01 12.62
N GLU A 32 17.16 -5.25 13.10
CA GLU A 32 17.64 -6.49 12.47
C GLU A 32 16.47 -7.44 12.12
N GLY A 33 15.34 -6.88 11.69
CA GLY A 33 14.32 -7.60 10.93
C GLY A 33 14.62 -7.45 9.44
N GLY A 34 15.19 -8.49 8.83
CA GLY A 34 15.49 -8.55 7.40
C GLY A 34 14.26 -8.35 6.53
N GLY A 35 14.49 -7.78 5.34
CA GLY A 35 13.47 -7.44 4.36
C GLY A 35 12.46 -8.55 4.07
N ASN A 36 11.21 -8.24 4.35
CA ASN A 36 9.95 -8.76 3.82
C ASN A 36 8.88 -8.15 4.73
N ALA A 37 8.53 -6.89 4.49
CA ALA A 37 7.31 -6.35 5.06
C ALA A 37 6.16 -7.00 4.26
N PRO A 38 5.31 -7.84 4.88
CA PRO A 38 4.39 -8.70 4.15
C PRO A 38 2.98 -8.12 4.06
N ASN A 39 2.21 -8.75 3.18
CA ASN A 39 0.77 -8.63 3.00
C ASN A 39 0.01 -8.24 4.27
N TYR A 40 -0.97 -7.35 4.14
CA TYR A 40 -1.88 -6.98 5.21
C TYR A 40 -3.33 -7.20 4.80
N GLU A 41 -4.19 -7.33 5.80
CA GLU A 41 -5.62 -7.53 5.60
C GLU A 41 -6.40 -6.35 6.18
N ALA A 42 -7.42 -5.92 5.46
CA ALA A 42 -8.23 -4.77 5.84
C ALA A 42 -9.70 -4.92 5.46
N VAL A 43 -10.56 -4.23 6.20
CA VAL A 43 -11.95 -3.99 5.82
C VAL A 43 -12.06 -2.54 5.37
N ALA A 44 -12.66 -2.32 4.20
CA ALA A 44 -12.78 -1.00 3.62
C ALA A 44 -14.14 -0.80 2.94
N THR A 45 -14.56 0.45 2.80
CA THR A 45 -15.71 0.80 1.95
C THR A 45 -15.21 1.37 0.63
N VAL A 46 -15.69 0.83 -0.49
CA VAL A 46 -15.32 1.35 -1.82
C VAL A 46 -15.98 2.70 -2.03
N SER A 47 -15.15 3.75 -2.13
CA SER A 47 -15.59 5.14 -2.29
C SER A 47 -15.69 5.55 -3.76
N ARG A 48 -14.87 4.97 -4.63
CA ARG A 48 -14.88 5.22 -6.08
C ARG A 48 -14.27 4.03 -6.85
N VAL A 49 -14.56 3.98 -8.14
CA VAL A 49 -13.93 3.06 -9.10
C VAL A 49 -13.21 3.91 -10.13
N ASP A 50 -11.89 3.78 -10.22
CA ASP A 50 -11.07 4.58 -11.12
C ASP A 50 -11.10 3.95 -12.52
N ASP A 51 -10.88 2.64 -12.64
CA ASP A 51 -10.93 1.85 -13.88
C ASP A 51 -11.34 0.37 -13.62
N GLY A 52 -11.01 -0.57 -14.51
CA GLY A 52 -11.42 -1.97 -14.43
C GLY A 52 -10.65 -2.82 -13.42
N ASP A 53 -9.54 -2.32 -12.88
CA ASP A 53 -8.71 -3.01 -11.90
C ASP A 53 -8.27 -2.12 -10.73
N THR A 54 -8.64 -0.84 -10.72
CA THR A 54 -8.26 0.13 -9.69
C THR A 54 -9.49 0.73 -9.00
N ILE A 55 -9.51 0.66 -7.68
CA ILE A 55 -10.58 1.19 -6.82
C ILE A 55 -10.03 2.14 -5.77
N GLY A 56 -10.79 3.18 -5.46
CA GLY A 56 -10.58 3.99 -4.27
C GLY A 56 -11.39 3.43 -3.11
N VAL A 57 -10.77 3.29 -1.95
CA VAL A 57 -11.39 2.75 -0.74
C VAL A 57 -11.16 3.66 0.45
N ASN A 58 -12.02 3.54 1.46
CA ASN A 58 -11.77 4.06 2.80
C ASN A 58 -11.63 2.87 3.74
N ILE A 59 -10.39 2.59 4.17
CA ILE A 59 -10.05 1.54 5.12
C ILE A 59 -10.63 1.92 6.48
N THR A 60 -11.54 1.10 6.98
CA THR A 60 -12.22 1.31 8.27
C THR A 60 -11.63 0.48 9.39
N GLU A 61 -10.95 -0.61 9.06
CA GLU A 61 -10.29 -1.49 10.03
C GLU A 61 -9.13 -2.23 9.36
N VAL A 62 -7.98 -2.27 10.02
CA VAL A 62 -6.84 -3.11 9.63
C VAL A 62 -6.87 -4.37 10.50
N THR A 63 -7.21 -5.51 9.90
CA THR A 63 -7.43 -6.77 10.62
C THR A 63 -6.13 -7.52 10.89
N VAL A 64 -5.15 -7.37 9.99
CA VAL A 64 -3.78 -7.85 10.18
C VAL A 64 -2.84 -6.66 10.09
N LEU A 65 -2.24 -6.28 11.23
CA LEU A 65 -1.43 -5.07 11.36
C LEU A 65 -0.10 -5.16 10.59
N HIS A 66 0.24 -4.06 9.92
CA HIS A 66 1.53 -3.83 9.28
C HIS A 66 2.05 -2.43 9.62
N ASP A 67 3.35 -2.29 9.82
CA ASP A 67 3.97 -1.00 10.14
C ASP A 67 3.73 0.00 9.00
N GLY A 68 3.18 1.17 9.34
CA GLY A 68 2.92 2.25 8.38
C GLY A 68 1.55 2.19 7.68
N VAL A 69 0.74 1.15 7.93
CA VAL A 69 -0.64 1.08 7.43
C VAL A 69 -1.60 1.64 8.48
N SER A 70 -2.52 2.51 8.06
CA SER A 70 -3.55 3.07 8.93
C SER A 70 -4.90 3.15 8.22
N GLU A 71 -5.97 3.24 9.01
CA GLU A 71 -7.31 3.59 8.53
C GLU A 71 -7.29 4.91 7.75
N GLY A 72 -8.15 5.03 6.74
CA GLY A 72 -8.24 6.20 5.87
C GLY A 72 -8.39 5.87 4.39
N GLU A 73 -8.30 6.90 3.55
CA GLU A 73 -8.42 6.75 2.11
C GLU A 73 -7.19 6.07 1.51
N ASP A 74 -7.43 5.12 0.61
CA ASP A 74 -6.38 4.45 -0.15
C ASP A 74 -6.85 4.12 -1.58
N THR A 75 -5.92 3.78 -2.46
CA THR A 75 -6.17 3.35 -3.83
C THR A 75 -5.55 1.99 -4.06
N ILE A 76 -6.40 1.01 -4.36
CA ILE A 76 -6.05 -0.40 -4.44
C ILE A 76 -6.22 -0.91 -5.86
N ARG A 77 -5.23 -1.63 -6.37
CA ARG A 77 -5.26 -2.30 -7.66
C ARG A 77 -5.40 -3.81 -7.48
N PHE A 78 -6.16 -4.48 -8.34
CA PHE A 78 -6.33 -5.92 -8.29
C PHE A 78 -5.08 -6.64 -8.80
N ALA A 79 -4.46 -7.44 -7.93
CA ALA A 79 -3.26 -8.19 -8.27
C ALA A 79 -3.53 -9.23 -9.37
N GLY A 80 -2.60 -9.33 -10.33
CA GLY A 80 -2.63 -10.34 -11.41
C GLY A 80 -3.62 -10.04 -12.53
N ILE A 81 -4.23 -8.86 -12.55
CA ILE A 81 -5.12 -8.38 -13.61
C ILE A 81 -4.65 -6.99 -14.03
N ASP A 82 -4.68 -6.71 -15.33
CA ASP A 82 -4.36 -5.41 -15.93
C ASP A 82 -5.44 -5.13 -16.97
N THR A 83 -6.19 -4.04 -16.81
CA THR A 83 -7.31 -3.70 -17.70
C THR A 83 -6.99 -2.51 -18.58
N GLU A 84 -7.76 -2.34 -19.66
CA GLU A 84 -7.64 -1.15 -20.49
C GLU A 84 -7.94 0.12 -19.67
N GLU A 85 -7.17 1.17 -19.93
CA GLU A 85 -7.18 2.41 -19.15
C GLU A 85 -8.34 3.32 -19.53
N THR A 86 -8.96 4.00 -18.56
CA THR A 86 -10.08 4.93 -18.85
C THR A 86 -9.64 6.29 -19.39
N GLY A 87 -8.33 6.56 -19.43
CA GLY A 87 -7.74 7.75 -20.04
C GLY A 87 -6.49 7.41 -20.85
N LEU A 88 -6.17 8.26 -21.83
CA LEU A 88 -4.95 8.09 -22.60
C LEU A 88 -3.74 8.51 -21.76
N ASN A 89 -2.90 7.55 -21.40
CA ASN A 89 -1.66 7.78 -20.68
C ASN A 89 -0.47 7.07 -21.36
N SER A 90 0.74 7.29 -20.84
CA SER A 90 1.96 6.70 -21.39
C SER A 90 1.96 5.17 -21.37
N HIS A 91 1.25 4.54 -20.44
CA HIS A 91 1.16 3.09 -20.33
C HIS A 91 0.25 2.50 -21.41
N ALA A 92 -0.93 3.08 -21.62
CA ALA A 92 -1.83 2.70 -22.72
C ALA A 92 -1.14 2.81 -24.09
N THR A 93 -0.32 3.84 -24.29
CA THR A 93 0.46 4.04 -25.53
C THR A 93 1.57 2.99 -25.70
N TYR A 94 2.15 2.51 -24.60
CA TYR A 94 3.21 1.50 -24.61
C TYR A 94 2.68 0.11 -25.00
N LEU A 95 1.50 -0.27 -24.50
CA LEU A 95 0.88 -1.55 -24.82
C LEU A 95 0.34 -1.61 -26.26
N HIS A 96 -0.13 -0.48 -26.78
CA HIS A 96 -0.78 -0.37 -28.08
C HIS A 96 -0.13 0.71 -28.94
N SER A 97 0.84 0.32 -29.77
CA SER A 97 1.60 1.26 -30.63
C SER A 97 0.72 2.08 -31.58
N GLU A 98 -0.46 1.58 -31.96
CA GLU A 98 -1.44 2.31 -32.76
C GLU A 98 -2.09 3.50 -32.04
N LEU A 99 -1.93 3.60 -30.71
CA LEU A 99 -2.39 4.74 -29.92
C LEU A 99 -1.35 5.87 -29.88
N GLU A 100 -0.16 5.69 -30.45
CA GLU A 100 0.86 6.73 -30.49
C GLU A 100 0.39 7.96 -31.30
N GLY A 101 0.35 9.11 -30.65
CA GLY A 101 -0.08 10.37 -31.27
C GLY A 101 -1.59 10.52 -31.44
N VAL A 102 -2.39 9.57 -30.97
CA VAL A 102 -3.85 9.67 -30.90
C VAL A 102 -4.23 10.71 -29.84
N SER A 103 -5.23 11.55 -30.11
CA SER A 103 -5.76 12.47 -29.09
C SER A 103 -6.70 11.76 -28.11
N GLU A 104 -6.87 12.29 -26.90
CA GLU A 104 -7.83 11.78 -25.92
C GLU A 104 -9.27 11.64 -26.50
N SER A 105 -9.67 12.58 -27.37
CA SER A 105 -10.98 12.52 -28.04
C SER A 105 -11.09 11.40 -29.06
N GLU A 106 -10.00 11.04 -29.72
CA GLU A 106 -9.95 9.92 -30.66
C GLU A 106 -9.84 8.59 -29.91
N TYR A 107 -9.06 8.55 -28.83
CA TYR A 107 -8.97 7.39 -27.94
C TYR A 107 -10.36 6.95 -27.44
N LYS A 108 -11.21 7.91 -27.04
CA LYS A 108 -12.59 7.63 -26.59
C LYS A 108 -13.51 7.02 -27.65
N GLN A 109 -13.08 6.96 -28.91
CA GLN A 109 -13.81 6.31 -30.00
C GLN A 109 -13.28 4.91 -30.33
N THR A 110 -12.18 4.48 -29.69
CA THR A 110 -11.55 3.17 -29.92
C THR A 110 -12.25 2.05 -29.15
N GLU A 111 -11.99 0.80 -29.56
CA GLU A 111 -12.44 -0.38 -28.82
C GLU A 111 -11.74 -0.53 -27.46
N TYR A 112 -10.50 -0.07 -27.33
CA TYR A 112 -9.74 -0.05 -26.07
C TYR A 112 -10.49 0.73 -24.99
N TYR A 113 -10.92 1.95 -25.31
CA TYR A 113 -11.74 2.74 -24.39
C TYR A 113 -13.09 2.08 -24.09
N GLN A 114 -13.72 1.41 -25.06
CA GLN A 114 -14.98 0.70 -24.83
C GLN A 114 -14.79 -0.49 -23.87
N HIS A 115 -13.68 -1.21 -23.97
CA HIS A 115 -13.31 -2.28 -23.04
C HIS A 115 -13.01 -1.73 -21.65
N ALA A 116 -12.24 -0.63 -21.55
CA ALA A 116 -11.96 0.07 -20.29
C ALA A 116 -13.24 0.46 -19.56
N MET A 117 -14.17 1.10 -20.28
CA MET A 117 -15.47 1.51 -19.70
C MET A 117 -16.34 0.31 -19.32
N SER A 118 -16.29 -0.78 -20.10
CA SER A 118 -17.04 -2.01 -19.77
C SER A 118 -16.51 -2.69 -18.51
N ALA A 119 -15.19 -2.78 -18.36
CA ALA A 119 -14.55 -3.32 -17.16
C ALA A 119 -14.85 -2.45 -15.93
N LYS A 120 -14.70 -1.13 -16.05
CA LYS A 120 -15.09 -0.18 -15.00
C LYS A 120 -16.54 -0.35 -14.56
N SER A 121 -17.48 -0.40 -15.51
CA SER A 121 -18.90 -0.59 -15.19
C SER A 121 -19.17 -1.93 -14.49
N LEU A 122 -18.43 -2.99 -14.81
CA LEU A 122 -18.53 -4.27 -14.10
C LEU A 122 -18.12 -4.10 -12.64
N VAL A 123 -16.96 -3.50 -12.38
CA VAL A 123 -16.46 -3.27 -11.02
C VAL A 123 -17.39 -2.36 -10.22
N GLU A 124 -17.86 -1.26 -10.82
CA GLU A 124 -18.85 -0.35 -10.21
C GLU A 124 -20.09 -1.11 -9.73
N ASN A 125 -20.65 -1.98 -10.56
CA ASN A 125 -21.83 -2.78 -10.22
C ASN A 125 -21.55 -3.81 -9.11
N LEU A 126 -20.32 -4.32 -9.03
CA LEU A 126 -19.93 -5.34 -8.05
C LEU A 126 -19.69 -4.77 -6.67
N CYS A 127 -18.98 -3.63 -6.55
CA CYS A 127 -18.46 -3.19 -5.26
C CYS A 127 -18.65 -1.71 -4.92
N SER A 128 -19.10 -0.83 -5.83
CA SER A 128 -19.23 0.59 -5.52
C SER A 128 -20.17 0.85 -4.32
N GLY A 129 -19.68 1.62 -3.34
CA GLY A 129 -20.41 1.92 -2.11
C GLY A 129 -20.57 0.73 -1.16
N ARG A 130 -19.93 -0.42 -1.43
CA ARG A 130 -20.01 -1.62 -0.59
C ARG A 130 -18.79 -1.73 0.32
N THR A 131 -18.99 -2.38 1.45
CA THR A 131 -17.89 -2.83 2.31
C THR A 131 -17.29 -4.11 1.72
N VAL A 132 -15.97 -4.12 1.62
CA VAL A 132 -15.17 -5.21 1.07
C VAL A 132 -14.09 -5.60 2.07
N TYR A 133 -13.66 -6.85 1.98
CA TYR A 133 -12.48 -7.35 2.65
C TYR A 133 -11.34 -7.40 1.64
N LEU A 134 -10.17 -6.90 2.03
CA LEU A 134 -8.99 -6.75 1.21
C LEU A 134 -7.89 -7.65 1.79
N ASP A 135 -7.34 -8.50 0.94
CA ASP A 135 -6.09 -9.24 1.15
C ASP A 135 -5.06 -8.57 0.26
N ILE A 136 -4.19 -7.75 0.86
CA ILE A 136 -3.32 -6.82 0.14
C ILE A 136 -1.91 -7.40 0.14
N ASP A 137 -1.41 -7.67 -1.05
CA ASP A 137 -0.01 -8.04 -1.29
C ASP A 137 0.78 -6.78 -1.67
N ASP A 138 1.51 -6.23 -0.71
CA ASP A 138 2.36 -5.05 -0.88
C ASP A 138 3.68 -5.35 -1.63
N GLN A 139 3.92 -6.62 -1.95
CA GLN A 139 5.05 -7.11 -2.74
C GLN A 139 4.71 -7.34 -4.22
N ALA A 140 3.51 -6.91 -4.67
CA ALA A 140 3.15 -6.86 -6.09
C ALA A 140 4.05 -5.85 -6.85
N GLU A 141 5.25 -6.32 -7.20
CA GLU A 141 6.25 -5.76 -8.11
C GLU A 141 6.98 -4.45 -7.72
N GLY A 142 7.30 -4.20 -6.45
CA GLY A 142 8.19 -3.06 -6.10
C GLY A 142 7.62 -1.67 -6.47
N HIS A 143 6.36 -1.64 -6.90
CA HIS A 143 5.51 -0.49 -6.99
C HIS A 143 4.84 -0.38 -5.62
N GLY A 144 5.49 0.33 -4.69
CA GLY A 144 4.85 0.68 -3.42
C GLY A 144 3.48 1.33 -3.64
N PRO A 145 2.68 1.55 -2.58
CA PRO A 145 1.36 2.17 -2.70
C PRO A 145 1.46 3.43 -3.56
N TYR A 146 0.55 3.59 -4.52
CA TYR A 146 0.61 4.69 -5.49
C TYR A 146 0.64 6.01 -4.72
N HIS A 147 1.82 6.63 -4.60
CA HIS A 147 1.91 7.98 -4.11
C HIS A 147 1.20 8.86 -5.12
N ILE A 148 0.05 9.43 -4.74
CA ILE A 148 -0.65 10.44 -5.52
C ILE A 148 0.39 11.51 -5.86
N VAL A 149 0.79 11.58 -7.12
CA VAL A 149 1.62 12.67 -7.60
C VAL A 149 0.70 13.89 -7.66
N PRO A 150 0.92 14.93 -6.82
CA PRO A 150 0.06 16.10 -6.86
C PRO A 150 0.21 16.75 -8.23
N TRP A 151 -0.92 16.93 -8.92
CA TRP A 151 -1.01 17.67 -10.19
C TRP A 151 -0.36 19.05 -10.01
N GLN A 152 0.74 19.29 -10.75
CA GLN A 152 1.34 20.62 -10.93
C GLN A 152 0.93 21.18 -12.29
#